data_AF-N0B9G9-F1
#
_entry.id   AF-N0B9G9-F1
#
_cell.length_a   1.000
_cell.length_b   1.000
_cell.length_c   1.000
_cell.angle_alpha   90.00
_cell.angle_beta   90.00
_cell.angle_gamma   90.00
#
_symmetry.space_group_name_H-M   'P 1'
#
loop_
_entity.id
_entity.type
_entity.pdbx_description
1 polymer ?
#
loop_
_entity_poly.entity_id
_entity_poly.type
_entity_poly.pdbx_seq_one_letter_code
_entity_poly.pdbx_strand_id
1 'polypeptide(L)' 'MSPASGNQALSNFAGEFARLNKLIDQLSPDVRKTVVIAIVATRPTLDQLFDKALAIPGVSALIKPTVDSVRFEFDTLSTA' A
#
# COMPACT_ATOMS: atom_id res chain seq x y z
N MET A 1 14.53 -10.30 22.80
CA MET A 1 14.06 -9.38 21.75
C MET A 1 12.67 -9.82 21.35
N SER A 2 11.64 -9.03 21.67
CA SER A 2 10.24 -9.42 21.52
C SER A 2 9.77 -9.31 20.05
N PRO A 3 9.04 -10.29 19.49
CA PRO A 3 8.53 -10.30 18.12
C PRO A 3 7.29 -9.40 17.91
N ALA A 4 6.91 -8.57 18.88
CA ALA A 4 5.64 -7.83 18.89
C ALA A 4 5.61 -6.59 17.97
N SER A 5 6.76 -6.06 17.56
CA SER A 5 6.83 -4.80 16.82
C SER A 5 6.44 -4.93 15.34
N GLY A 6 6.59 -6.12 14.74
CA GLY A 6 6.28 -6.35 13.33
C GLY A 6 4.79 -6.30 13.02
N ASN A 7 3.96 -7.01 13.82
CA ASN A 7 2.51 -7.05 13.60
C ASN A 7 1.82 -5.71 13.85
N GLN A 8 2.30 -4.90 14.81
CA GLN A 8 1.68 -3.60 15.08
C GLN A 8 1.96 -2.57 13.98
N ALA A 9 3.15 -2.57 13.38
CA ALA A 9 3.45 -1.70 12.25
C ALA A 9 2.55 -2.01 11.04
N LEU A 10 2.26 -3.29 10.80
CA LEU A 10 1.36 -3.74 9.73
C LEU A 10 -0.10 -3.35 10.00
N SER A 11 -0.56 -3.51 11.24
CA SER A 11 -1.92 -3.08 11.63
C SER A 11 -2.10 -1.56 11.50
N ASN A 12 -1.07 -0.77 11.85
CA ASN A 12 -1.12 0.68 11.69
C ASN A 12 -1.15 1.07 10.20
N PHE A 13 -0.40 0.37 9.36
CA PHE A 13 -0.37 0.58 7.91
C PHE A 13 -1.74 0.38 7.26
N ALA A 14 -2.39 -0.76 7.52
CA ALA A 14 -3.75 -1.02 7.00
C ALA A 14 -4.77 0.02 7.50
N GLY A 15 -4.62 0.47 8.76
CA GLY A 15 -5.47 1.52 9.33
C GLY A 15 -5.38 2.86 8.59
N GLU A 16 -4.19 3.27 8.16
CA GLU A 16 -4.00 4.51 7.40
C GLU A 16 -4.59 4.43 5.99
N PHE A 17 -4.49 3.28 5.30
CA PHE A 17 -5.13 3.09 3.99
C PHE A 17 -6.65 3.04 4.08
N ALA A 18 -7.20 2.38 5.11
CA ALA A 18 -8.63 2.43 5.39
C ALA A 18 -9.12 3.86 5.65
N ARG A 19 -8.33 4.68 6.36
CA ARG A 19 -8.63 6.10 6.56
C ARG A 19 -8.55 6.89 5.26
N LEU A 20 -7.54 6.64 4.43
CA LEU A 20 -7.38 7.29 3.13
C LEU A 20 -8.56 7.00 2.20
N ASN A 21 -9.01 5.75 2.10
CA ASN A 21 -10.21 5.36 1.35
C ASN A 21 -11.43 6.19 1.77
N LYS A 22 -11.68 6.31 3.08
CA LYS A 22 -12.80 7.11 3.61
C LYS A 22 -12.69 8.61 3.29
N LEU A 23 -11.48 9.14 3.14
CA LEU A 23 -11.28 10.54 2.75
C LEU A 23 -11.52 10.73 1.24
N ILE A 24 -11.08 9.76 0.44
CA ILE A 24 -11.31 9.76 -1.01
C ILE A 24 -12.83 9.67 -1.33
N ASP A 25 -13.58 8.90 -0.54
CA ASP A 25 -15.04 8.80 -0.66
C ASP A 25 -15.79 10.11 -0.38
N GLN A 26 -15.16 11.05 0.33
CA GLN A 26 -15.76 12.37 0.62
C GLN A 26 -15.51 13.38 -0.51
N LEU A 27 -14.70 13.02 -1.52
CA LEU A 27 -14.41 13.88 -2.65
C LEU A 27 -15.58 13.88 -3.65
N SER A 28 -15.68 14.95 -4.45
CA SER A 28 -16.59 14.93 -5.59
C SER A 28 -16.13 13.87 -6.62
N PRO A 29 -17.04 13.35 -7.46
CA PRO A 29 -16.69 12.28 -8.40
C PRO A 29 -15.50 12.61 -9.32
N ASP A 30 -15.40 13.85 -9.81
CA ASP A 30 -14.33 14.27 -10.72
C ASP A 30 -12.97 14.37 -9.99
N VAL A 31 -12.97 14.87 -8.76
CA VAL A 31 -11.74 14.98 -7.95
C VAL A 31 -11.28 13.58 -7.53
N ARG A 32 -12.20 12.71 -7.09
CA ARG A 32 -11.91 11.30 -6.79
C ARG A 32 -11.27 10.61 -8.00
N LYS A 33 -11.85 10.75 -9.19
CA LYS A 33 -11.30 10.18 -10.42
C LYS A 33 -9.87 10.66 -10.69
N THR A 34 -9.59 11.93 -10.46
CA THR A 34 -8.24 12.50 -10.63
C THR A 34 -7.24 11.85 -9.67
N VAL A 35 -7.63 11.64 -8.41
CA VAL A 35 -6.80 10.93 -7.41
C VAL A 35 -6.55 9.48 -7.84
N VAL A 36 -7.59 8.75 -8.23
CA VAL A 36 -7.47 7.35 -8.69
C VAL A 36 -6.53 7.23 -9.88
N ILE A 37 -6.62 8.14 -10.87
CA ILE A 37 -5.70 8.18 -12.01
C ILE A 37 -4.24 8.34 -11.56
N ALA A 38 -3.98 9.23 -10.60
CA ALA A 38 -2.64 9.45 -10.07
C ALA A 38 -2.09 8.21 -9.34
N ILE A 39 -2.94 7.52 -8.57
CA ILE A 39 -2.60 6.28 -7.87
C ILE A 39 -2.24 5.18 -8.88
N VAL A 40 -3.08 4.98 -9.89
CA VAL A 40 -2.86 3.99 -10.97
C VAL A 40 -1.57 4.30 -11.73
N ALA A 41 -1.31 5.58 -12.05
CA ALA A 41 -0.09 5.99 -12.75
C ALA A 41 1.18 5.76 -11.91
N THR A 42 1.08 5.83 -10.58
CA THR A 42 2.22 5.64 -9.67
C THR A 42 2.53 4.16 -9.42
N ARG A 43 1.53 3.28 -9.57
CA ARG A 43 1.63 1.86 -9.24
C ARG A 43 2.85 1.14 -9.85
N PRO A 44 3.19 1.31 -11.14
CA PRO A 44 4.34 0.61 -11.73
C PRO A 44 5.67 0.92 -11.03
N THR A 45 5.88 2.18 -10.62
CA THR A 45 7.10 2.61 -9.93
C THR A 45 7.22 1.97 -8.55
N LEU A 46 6.10 1.84 -7.83
CA LEU A 46 6.06 1.17 -6.52
C LEU A 46 6.30 -0.33 -6.66
N ASP A 47 5.69 -0.98 -7.65
CA ASP A 47 5.93 -2.41 -7.90
C ASP A 47 7.40 -2.67 -8.24
N GLN A 48 8.02 -1.82 -9.06
CA GLN A 48 9.44 -1.92 -9.36
C GLN A 48 10.33 -1.75 -8.10
N LEU A 49 9.97 -0.83 -7.19
CA LEU A 49 10.68 -0.66 -5.92
C LEU A 49 10.57 -1.93 -5.06
N PHE A 50 9.38 -2.48 -4.92
CA PHE A 50 9.15 -3.69 -4.14
C PHE A 50 9.87 -4.90 -4.74
N ASP A 51 9.84 -5.06 -6.05
CA ASP A 51 10.55 -6.16 -6.73
C ASP A 51 12.06 -6.06 -6.50
N LYS A 52 12.63 -4.85 -6.57
CA LYS A 52 14.05 -4.63 -6.25
C LYS A 52 14.37 -4.95 -4.80
N ALA A 53 13.50 -4.57 -3.86
CA ALA A 53 13.71 -4.85 -2.43
C ALA A 53 13.61 -6.36 -2.13
N LEU A 54 12.62 -7.04 -2.72
CA LEU A 54 12.43 -8.49 -2.58
C LEU A 54 13.55 -9.32 -3.21
N ALA A 55 14.23 -8.79 -4.22
CA ALA A 55 15.38 -9.44 -4.84
C ALA A 55 16.65 -9.43 -3.96
N ILE A 56 16.71 -8.62 -2.90
CA ILE A 56 17.88 -8.56 -2.01
C ILE A 56 17.94 -9.85 -1.16
N PRO A 57 19.04 -10.62 -1.20
CA PRO A 57 19.19 -11.83 -0.39
C PRO A 57 19.00 -11.54 1.10
N GLY A 58 18.18 -12.36 1.76
CA GLY A 58 17.85 -12.21 3.19
C GLY A 58 16.75 -11.19 3.52
N VAL A 59 16.29 -10.39 2.57
CA VAL A 59 15.24 -9.37 2.80
C VAL A 59 13.83 -9.91 2.55
N SER A 60 13.66 -10.75 1.53
CA SER A 60 12.33 -11.21 1.08
C SER A 60 11.46 -11.81 2.20
N ALA A 61 12.03 -12.69 3.02
CA ALA A 61 11.31 -13.33 4.12
C ALA A 61 10.82 -12.34 5.20
N LEU A 62 11.49 -11.19 5.33
CA LEU A 62 11.15 -10.16 6.31
C LEU A 62 10.05 -9.23 5.83
N ILE A 63 10.07 -8.84 4.55
CA ILE A 63 9.22 -7.75 4.05
C ILE A 63 8.07 -8.21 3.14
N LYS A 64 8.13 -9.44 2.61
CA LYS A 64 7.11 -9.92 1.65
C LYS A 64 5.67 -9.78 2.16
N PRO A 65 5.34 -10.15 3.41
CA PRO A 65 3.98 -9.96 3.93
C PRO A 65 3.52 -8.50 3.89
N THR A 66 4.43 -7.57 4.22
CA THR A 66 4.17 -6.13 4.17
C THR A 66 3.97 -5.64 2.74
N VAL A 67 4.84 -6.06 1.81
CA VAL A 67 4.74 -5.71 0.39
C VAL A 67 3.43 -6.19 -0.21
N ASP A 68 3.04 -7.43 0.08
CA ASP A 68 1.78 -8.00 -0.40
C ASP A 68 0.57 -7.24 0.16
N SER A 69 0.60 -6.85 1.44
CA SER A 69 -0.43 -6.00 2.05
C SER A 69 -0.49 -4.61 1.41
N VAL A 70 0.65 -3.97 1.15
CA VAL A 70 0.71 -2.64 0.50
C VAL A 70 0.10 -2.73 -0.89
N ARG A 71 0.49 -3.73 -1.69
CA ARG A 71 -0.05 -3.95 -3.04
C ARG A 71 -1.58 -4.10 -3.03
N PHE A 72 -2.10 -4.88 -2.09
CA PHE A 72 -3.55 -5.06 -1.93
C PHE A 72 -4.28 -3.74 -1.61
N GLU A 73 -3.75 -2.91 -0.73
CA GLU A 73 -4.36 -1.62 -0.41
C GLU A 73 -4.34 -0.65 -1.61
N PHE A 74 -3.24 -0.64 -2.39
CA PHE A 74 -3.18 0.13 -3.63
C PHE A 74 -4.15 -0.39 -4.70
N ASP A 75 -4.38 -1.70 -4.80
CA ASP A 75 -5.39 -2.28 -5.68
C ASP A 75 -6.79 -1.80 -5.29
N THR A 76 -7.09 -1.80 -3.98
CA THR A 76 -8.36 -1.31 -3.45
C THR A 76 -8.59 0.16 -3.82
N LEU A 77 -7.60 1.02 -3.55
CA LEU A 77 -7.66 2.45 -3.90
C LEU A 77 -7.81 2.71 -5.39
N SER A 78 -7.24 1.85 -6.23
CA SER A 78 -7.31 2.00 -7.70
C SER A 78 -8.71 1.71 -8.27
N THR A 79 -9.62 1.18 -7.43
CA THR A 79 -10.99 0.84 -7.80
C THR A 79 -12.05 1.71 -7.10
N ALA A 80 -11.62 2.69 -6.30
CA ALA A 80 -12.49 3.57 -5.50
C ALA A 80 -13.28 4.61 -6.32
#